data_AF-A0A969WTV4-F1
#
_entry.id   AF-A0A969WTV4-F1
#
_cell.length_a   1.000
_cell.length_b   1.000
_cell.length_c   1.000
_cell.angle_alpha   90.00
_cell.angle_beta   90.00
_cell.angle_gamma   90.00
#
_symmetry.space_group_name_H-M   'P 1'
#
loop_
_entity.id
_entity.type
_entity.pdbx_description
1 polymer ?
#
loop_
_entity_poly.entity_id
_entity_poly.type
_entity_poly.pdbx_seq_one_letter_code
_entity_poly.pdbx_strand_id
1 'polypeptide(L)'
;LQEAFGLDNLNDLPIAYNIAWYEQKAVIVLLALLSLGVKNIHLGPTLPAFLSPNIVNVLVNNFALSGITSVDEDMKVLLGA
;
A
#
# COMPACT_ATOMS: atom_id res chain seq x y z
N LEU A 1 -4.38 -13.42 11.85
CA LEU A 1 -4.21 -14.15 10.57
C LEU A 1 -2.77 -14.58 10.36
N GLN A 2 -1.80 -13.67 10.34
CA GLN A 2 -0.36 -14.03 10.24
C GLN A 2 0.03 -15.14 11.22
N GLU A 3 -0.26 -14.97 12.51
CA GLU A 3 -0.02 -15.98 13.55
C GLU A 3 -0.79 -17.28 13.30
N ALA A 4 -2.07 -17.18 12.94
CA ALA A 4 -2.92 -18.35 12.67
C ALA A 4 -2.44 -19.19 11.48
N PHE A 5 -1.78 -18.57 10.50
CA PHE A 5 -1.15 -19.24 9.36
C PHE A 5 0.34 -19.56 9.59
N GLY A 6 0.92 -19.18 10.74
CA GLY A 6 2.32 -19.43 11.06
C GLY A 6 3.31 -18.74 10.11
N LEU A 7 2.97 -17.56 9.60
CA LEU A 7 3.81 -16.84 8.63
C LEU A 7 4.85 -15.94 9.32
N ASP A 8 6.10 -15.97 8.83
CA ASP A 8 7.18 -15.14 9.34
C ASP A 8 7.00 -13.65 9.00
N ASN A 9 6.34 -13.35 7.88
CA ASN A 9 6.10 -11.98 7.41
C ASN A 9 4.61 -11.72 7.20
N LEU A 10 4.14 -10.54 7.64
CA LEU A 10 2.78 -10.07 7.44
C LEU A 10 2.40 -9.98 5.95
N ASN A 11 3.37 -9.62 5.10
CA ASN A 11 3.16 -9.43 3.67
C ASN A 11 3.00 -10.73 2.87
N ASP A 12 3.20 -11.89 3.51
CA ASP A 12 2.96 -13.21 2.91
C ASP A 12 1.50 -13.64 3.01
N LEU A 13 0.66 -12.85 3.71
CA LEU A 13 -0.77 -13.07 3.74
C LEU A 13 -1.37 -12.86 2.34
N PRO A 14 -2.42 -13.62 1.97
CA PRO A 14 -3.16 -13.41 0.73
C PRO A 14 -4.09 -12.19 0.86
N ILE A 15 -3.51 -11.01 1.11
CA ILE A 15 -4.21 -9.73 1.30
C ILE A 15 -3.57 -8.69 0.40
N ALA A 16 -4.39 -8.10 -0.46
CA ALA A 16 -4.00 -6.97 -1.29
C ALA A 16 -4.53 -5.66 -0.67
N TYR A 17 -3.72 -4.60 -0.67
CA TYR A 17 -4.07 -3.30 -0.13
C TYR A 17 -4.33 -2.31 -1.28
N ASN A 18 -5.60 -2.09 -1.62
CA ASN A 18 -6.03 -1.02 -2.52
C ASN A 18 -6.87 -0.01 -1.72
N ILE A 19 -6.22 1.09 -1.30
CA ILE A 19 -6.74 2.02 -0.28
C ILE A 19 -7.10 3.35 -0.92
N ALA A 20 -8.35 3.77 -0.73
CA ALA A 20 -8.78 5.13 -1.04
C ALA A 20 -8.51 6.07 0.15
N TRP A 21 -8.10 7.31 -0.14
CA TRP A 21 -7.91 8.34 0.88
C TRP A 21 -8.56 9.67 0.47
N TYR A 22 -8.78 10.55 1.45
CA TYR A 22 -9.30 11.89 1.21
C TYR A 22 -8.76 12.93 2.20
N GLU A 23 -8.84 12.64 3.50
CA GLU A 23 -8.45 13.56 4.57
C GLU A 23 -7.27 13.04 5.42
N GLN A 24 -6.91 13.79 6.46
CA GLN A 24 -5.66 13.59 7.20
C GLN A 24 -5.69 12.35 8.10
N LYS A 25 -6.86 11.86 8.52
CA LYS A 25 -6.94 10.59 9.26
C LYS A 25 -6.54 9.41 8.38
N ALA A 26 -6.85 9.43 7.08
CA ALA A 26 -6.33 8.42 6.16
C ALA A 26 -4.80 8.46 6.07
N VAL A 27 -4.17 9.63 6.21
CA VAL A 27 -2.71 9.77 6.25
C VAL A 27 -2.12 9.10 7.50
N ILE A 28 -2.71 9.30 8.69
CA ILE A 28 -2.18 8.62 9.90
C ILE A 28 -2.39 7.10 9.83
N VAL A 29 -3.48 6.63 9.23
CA VAL A 29 -3.69 5.19 8.99
C VAL A 29 -2.62 4.63 8.04
N LEU A 30 -2.31 5.34 6.95
CA LEU A 30 -1.23 4.95 6.04
C LEU A 30 0.11 4.87 6.80
N LEU A 31 0.47 5.89 7.58
CA LEU A 31 1.70 5.89 8.36
C LEU A 31 1.75 4.74 9.39
N ALA A 32 0.62 4.41 10.00
CA ALA A 32 0.54 3.27 10.91
C ALA A 32 0.81 1.94 10.17
N LEU A 33 0.20 1.72 8.99
CA LEU A 33 0.46 0.53 8.16
C LEU A 33 1.93 0.43 7.76
N LEU A 34 2.54 1.55 7.32
CA LEU A 34 3.97 1.60 6.99
C LEU A 34 4.84 1.28 8.21
N SER A 35 4.49 1.78 9.40
CA SER A 35 5.22 1.49 10.64
C SER A 35 5.13 0.01 11.07
N LEU A 36 4.02 -0.66 10.74
CA LEU A 36 3.82 -2.10 10.94
C LEU A 36 4.53 -2.96 9.87
N GLY A 37 5.18 -2.33 8.89
CA GLY A 37 5.91 -3.03 7.83
C GLY A 37 5.03 -3.55 6.69
N VAL A 38 3.79 -3.04 6.54
CA VAL A 38 2.94 -3.34 5.38
C VAL A 38 3.57 -2.75 4.11
N LYS A 39 3.62 -3.55 3.05
CA LYS A 39 4.17 -3.21 1.74
C LYS A 39 3.13 -3.43 0.64
N ASN A 40 3.45 -2.99 -0.58
CA ASN A 40 2.62 -3.17 -1.79
C ASN A 40 1.24 -2.51 -1.69
N ILE A 41 1.16 -1.36 -1.00
CA ILE A 41 -0.07 -0.57 -0.88
C ILE A 41 -0.28 0.22 -2.18
N HIS A 42 -1.44 0.05 -2.80
CA HIS A 42 -1.95 0.89 -3.87
C HIS A 42 -2.80 1.99 -3.25
N LEU A 43 -2.42 3.25 -3.44
CA LEU A 43 -3.06 4.41 -2.83
C LEU A 43 -3.68 5.31 -3.90
N GLY A 44 -4.97 5.62 -3.78
CA GLY A 44 -5.70 6.39 -4.79
C GLY A 44 -6.83 7.30 -4.25
N PRO A 45 -7.44 8.12 -5.13
CA PRO A 45 -7.25 8.12 -6.58
C PRO A 45 -5.97 8.83 -7.05
N THR A 46 -5.40 9.70 -6.21
CA THR A 46 -4.12 10.38 -6.50
C THR A 46 -3.18 10.26 -5.30
N LEU A 47 -1.87 10.36 -5.53
CA LEU A 47 -0.93 10.47 -4.42
C LEU A 47 -1.09 11.83 -3.71
N PRO A 48 -0.92 11.88 -2.38
CA PRO A 48 -1.00 13.14 -1.65
C PRO A 48 -0.01 14.19 -2.17
N ALA A 49 -0.52 15.38 -2.52
CA ALA A 49 0.28 16.46 -3.11
C ALA A 49 1.38 17.01 -2.19
N PHE A 50 1.30 16.74 -0.88
CA PHE A 50 2.34 17.11 0.08
C PHE A 50 3.58 16.21 0.04
N LEU A 51 3.51 15.07 -0.67
CA LEU A 51 4.67 14.20 -0.87
C LEU A 51 5.56 14.77 -1.97
N SER A 52 6.75 15.25 -1.60
CA SER A 52 7.74 15.66 -2.59
C SER A 52 8.26 14.43 -3.37
N PRO A 53 8.81 14.62 -4.59
CA PRO A 53 9.34 13.51 -5.39
C PRO A 53 10.36 12.65 -4.64
N ASN A 54 11.21 13.27 -3.81
CA ASN A 54 12.20 12.55 -3.00
C ASN A 54 11.53 11.64 -1.96
N ILE A 55 10.46 12.13 -1.30
CA ILE A 55 9.72 11.33 -0.33
C ILE A 55 8.96 10.21 -1.02
N VAL A 56 8.35 10.48 -2.20
CA VAL A 56 7.71 9.42 -3.00
C VAL A 56 8.72 8.32 -3.32
N ASN A 57 9.93 8.65 -3.77
CA ASN A 57 10.97 7.66 -4.06
C ASN A 57 11.36 6.82 -2.83
N VAL A 58 11.46 7.44 -1.65
CA VAL A 58 11.70 6.71 -0.40
C VAL A 58 10.56 5.74 -0.09
N LEU A 59 9.30 6.15 -0.30
CA LEU A 59 8.14 5.30 -0.05
C LEU A 59 8.05 4.14 -1.06
N VAL A 60 8.32 4.39 -2.33
CA VAL A 60 8.39 3.36 -3.38
C VAL A 60 9.49 2.35 -3.06
N ASN A 61 10.71 2.81 -2.79
CA ASN A 61 11.86 1.91 -2.61
C ASN A 61 11.77 1.06 -1.32
N ASN A 62 11.22 1.61 -0.23
CA ASN A 62 11.18 0.90 1.05
C ASN A 62 9.89 0.08 1.25
N PHE A 63 8.77 0.56 0.71
CA PHE A 63 7.44 0.01 0.99
C PHE A 63 6.68 -0.45 -0.25
N ALA A 64 7.24 -0.28 -1.46
CA ALA A 64 6.56 -0.58 -2.72
C ALA A 64 5.18 0.10 -2.81
N LEU A 65 5.11 1.36 -2.36
CA LEU A 65 3.90 2.19 -2.51
C LEU A 65 3.66 2.50 -3.98
N SER A 66 2.45 2.29 -4.47
CA SER A 66 2.04 2.55 -5.85
C SER A 66 0.75 3.36 -5.91
N GLY A 67 0.50 4.00 -7.05
CA GLY A 67 -0.82 4.55 -7.38
C GLY A 67 -1.72 3.48 -7.99
N ILE A 68 -2.95 3.87 -8.31
CA ILE A 68 -3.90 3.04 -9.07
C ILE A 68 -3.79 3.32 -10.57
N THR A 69 -4.22 2.37 -11.40
CA THR A 69 -4.24 2.49 -12.86
C THR A 69 -5.66 2.27 -13.41
N SER A 70 -5.83 1.43 -14.43
CA SER A 70 -7.15 0.95 -14.83
C SER A 70 -7.60 -0.20 -13.94
N VAL A 71 -8.91 -0.39 -13.82
CA VAL A 71 -9.48 -1.50 -13.03
C VAL A 71 -8.93 -2.85 -13.51
N ASP A 72 -8.87 -3.08 -14.82
CA ASP A 72 -8.42 -4.36 -15.37
C ASP A 72 -6.92 -4.62 -15.10
N GLU A 73 -6.08 -3.59 -15.11
CA GLU A 73 -4.66 -3.70 -14.78
C GLU A 73 -4.44 -3.94 -13.28
N ASP A 74 -5.10 -3.14 -12.44
CA ASP A 74 -4.99 -3.28 -10.98
C ASP A 74 -5.50 -4.65 -10.51
N MET A 75 -6.59 -5.16 -11.10
CA MET A 75 -7.13 -6.48 -10.74
C MET A 75 -6.17 -7.63 -11.07
N LYS A 76 -5.42 -7.55 -12.17
CA LYS A 76 -4.39 -8.56 -12.51
C LYS A 76 -3.26 -8.55 -11.48
N VAL A 77 -2.77 -7.36 -11.14
CA VAL A 77 -1.67 -7.18 -10.18
C VAL A 77 -2.09 -7.63 -8.77
N LEU A 78 -3.26 -7.21 -8.29
CA LEU A 78 -3.72 -7.44 -6.91
C LEU A 78 -4.12 -8.91 -6.65
N LEU A 79 -4.60 -9.62 -7.67
CA LEU A 79 -4.99 -11.03 -7.54
C LEU A 79 -3.91 -12.02 -7.99
N GLY A 80 -2.81 -11.54 -8.57
CA GLY A 80 -1.75 -12.41 -9.12
C GLY A 80 -2.21 -13.21 -10.34
N ALA A 81 -3.05 -12.61 -11.20
CA ALA A 81 -3.63 -13.21 -12.41
C ALA A 81 -2.91 -12.80 -13.69
#